data_AF-A0A6N0HTB6-F1
#
_entry.id   AF-A0A6N0HTB6-F1
#
_cell.length_a   1.000
_cell.length_b   1.000
_cell.length_c   1.000
_cell.angle_alpha   90.00
_cell.angle_beta   90.00
_cell.angle_gamma   90.00
#
_symmetry.space_group_name_H-M   'P 1'
#
loop_
_entity.id
_entity.type
_entity.pdbx_description
1 polymer ?
#
loop_
_entity_poly.entity_id
_entity_poly.type
_entity_poly.pdbx_seq_one_letter_code
_entity_poly.pdbx_strand_id
1 'polypeptide(L)'
;MPADLDVYVERIATVANSDHYILSRLLKGLADKGLSYRLRDRFNGRDLAPCAFMHIDLTEVPEHFHRIDRYYTRVVNGKAPSIDRRRYSRAMLQQDSSYGGPVISKSIYNHRGVPEFNYYRRLTVLARIGHLLKKLIKPHYKQLRCPEYQVHADLNEVPELVWSNKELMVERFLPGSLELPIEKHRYNFFYDYEFTSRSAFDSLLCDPAKVVSVDSFEEVPDEVAAIRKMLNLDYGSIDYFMVDGGHLSSMPTRQRQRG
;
A
#
# COMPACT_ATOMS: atom_id res chain seq x y z
N MET A 1 -23.91 0.01 -24.05
CA MET A 1 -24.24 -1.17 -23.24
C MET A 1 -23.87 -0.88 -21.79
N PRO A 2 -24.61 -1.40 -20.80
CA PRO A 2 -24.18 -1.30 -19.40
C PRO A 2 -22.81 -1.95 -19.22
N ALA A 3 -21.96 -1.37 -18.36
CA ALA A 3 -20.65 -1.95 -18.08
C ALA A 3 -20.78 -3.22 -17.22
N ASP A 4 -19.88 -4.18 -17.41
CA ASP A 4 -19.84 -5.43 -16.61
C ASP A 4 -19.21 -5.20 -15.23
N LEU A 5 -18.30 -4.23 -15.12
CA LEU A 5 -17.55 -3.92 -13.89
C LEU A 5 -17.42 -2.41 -13.65
N ASP A 6 -17.79 -1.97 -12.45
CA ASP A 6 -17.43 -0.64 -11.97
C ASP A 6 -16.11 -0.70 -11.17
N VAL A 7 -15.11 0.08 -11.58
CA VAL A 7 -13.79 0.09 -10.93
C VAL A 7 -13.61 1.44 -10.23
N TYR A 8 -13.65 1.40 -8.90
CA TYR A 8 -13.48 2.57 -8.06
C TYR A 8 -12.01 2.84 -7.80
N VAL A 9 -11.58 4.06 -8.13
CA VAL A 9 -10.21 4.54 -7.98
C VAL A 9 -10.23 5.91 -7.32
N GLU A 10 -9.16 6.32 -6.65
CA GLU A 10 -9.08 7.66 -6.05
C GLU A 10 -9.08 8.78 -7.10
N ARG A 11 -8.68 8.45 -8.34
CA ARG A 11 -8.70 9.35 -9.49
C ARG A 11 -8.65 8.61 -10.82
N ILE A 12 -9.66 8.80 -11.67
CA ILE A 12 -9.76 8.18 -13.01
C ILE A 12 -8.51 8.47 -13.85
N ALA A 13 -8.10 9.75 -13.93
CA ALA A 13 -6.96 10.17 -14.75
C ALA A 13 -5.60 9.59 -14.32
N THR A 14 -5.47 9.04 -13.10
CA THR A 14 -4.25 8.33 -12.69
C THR A 14 -4.14 6.98 -13.41
N VAL A 15 -5.28 6.32 -13.60
CA VAL A 15 -5.36 4.97 -14.19
C VAL A 15 -5.50 5.07 -15.72
N ALA A 16 -6.40 5.93 -16.21
CA ALA A 16 -6.67 6.05 -17.64
C ALA A 16 -5.47 6.48 -18.49
N ASN A 17 -4.50 7.21 -17.90
CA ASN A 17 -3.37 7.79 -18.62
C ASN A 17 -2.02 7.13 -18.28
N SER A 18 -2.01 5.93 -17.70
CA SER A 18 -0.77 5.30 -17.23
C SER A 18 -0.68 3.84 -17.64
N ASP A 19 0.15 3.56 -18.65
CA ASP A 19 0.50 2.19 -19.03
C ASP A 19 1.42 1.50 -18.00
N HIS A 20 2.08 2.30 -17.16
CA HIS A 20 2.94 1.82 -16.08
C HIS A 20 2.18 1.42 -14.81
N TYR A 21 0.87 1.64 -14.76
CA TYR A 21 0.04 1.25 -13.63
C TYR A 21 -0.52 -0.16 -13.88
N ILE A 22 -0.22 -1.11 -12.98
CA ILE A 22 -0.64 -2.52 -13.12
C ILE A 22 -2.14 -2.64 -13.39
N LEU A 23 -2.97 -1.90 -12.65
CA LEU A 23 -4.41 -1.93 -12.85
C LEU A 23 -4.79 -1.58 -14.28
N SER A 24 -4.16 -0.58 -14.89
CA SER A 24 -4.46 -0.19 -16.28
C SER A 24 -4.16 -1.33 -17.26
N ARG A 25 -3.07 -2.07 -17.04
CA ARG A 25 -2.73 -3.26 -17.85
C ARG A 25 -3.73 -4.41 -17.63
N LEU A 26 -4.15 -4.64 -16.39
CA LEU A 26 -5.16 -5.66 -16.07
C LEU A 26 -6.52 -5.31 -16.71
N LEU A 27 -6.95 -4.06 -16.63
CA LEU A 27 -8.20 -3.59 -17.22
C LEU A 27 -8.17 -3.67 -18.75
N LYS A 28 -7.03 -3.38 -19.39
CA LYS A 28 -6.84 -3.63 -20.83
C LYS A 28 -7.02 -5.11 -21.17
N GLY A 29 -6.40 -6.00 -20.40
CA GLY A 29 -6.56 -7.44 -20.59
C GLY A 29 -8.01 -7.92 -20.43
N LEU A 30 -8.78 -7.34 -19.51
CA LEU A 30 -10.22 -7.63 -19.37
C LEU A 30 -11.01 -7.19 -20.62
N ALA A 31 -10.75 -6.00 -21.12
CA ALA A 31 -11.38 -5.49 -22.34
C ALA A 31 -11.04 -6.35 -23.56
N ASP A 32 -9.79 -6.80 -23.69
CA ASP A 32 -9.35 -7.69 -24.77
C ASP A 32 -10.06 -9.06 -24.72
N LYS A 33 -10.60 -9.45 -23.56
CA LYS A 33 -11.43 -10.65 -23.36
C LYS A 33 -12.93 -10.38 -23.50
N GLY A 34 -13.33 -9.18 -23.91
CA GLY A 34 -14.72 -8.80 -24.16
C GLY A 34 -15.49 -8.32 -22.93
N LEU A 35 -14.84 -8.12 -21.79
CA LEU A 35 -15.48 -7.56 -20.60
C LEU A 35 -15.38 -6.04 -20.60
N SER A 36 -16.52 -5.38 -20.48
CA SER A 36 -16.60 -3.93 -20.38
C SER A 36 -16.43 -3.46 -18.93
N TYR A 37 -15.70 -2.38 -18.72
CA TYR A 37 -15.54 -1.78 -17.40
C TYR A 37 -15.71 -0.27 -17.45
N ARG A 38 -15.99 0.32 -16.29
CA ARG A 38 -16.10 1.77 -16.12
C ARG A 38 -15.32 2.22 -14.90
N LEU A 39 -14.38 3.13 -15.12
CA LEU A 39 -13.66 3.79 -14.03
C LEU A 39 -14.59 4.80 -13.33
N ARG A 40 -14.55 4.83 -12.00
CA ARG A 40 -15.31 5.76 -11.16
C ARG A 40 -14.40 6.30 -10.07
N ASP A 41 -14.46 7.59 -9.80
CA ASP A 41 -13.78 8.22 -8.65
C ASP A 41 -14.76 8.82 -7.62
N ARG A 42 -16.06 8.54 -7.79
CA ARG A 42 -17.14 8.90 -6.86
C ARG A 42 -18.24 7.86 -6.91
N PHE A 43 -18.84 7.58 -5.76
CA PHE A 43 -20.08 6.83 -5.67
C PHE A 43 -21.29 7.77 -5.77
N ASN A 44 -22.26 7.45 -6.64
CA ASN A 44 -23.49 8.24 -6.82
C ASN A 44 -24.77 7.38 -6.85
N GLY A 45 -24.67 6.06 -6.64
CA GLY A 45 -25.81 5.14 -6.62
C GLY A 45 -26.56 4.95 -7.95
N ARG A 46 -26.03 5.42 -9.07
CA ARG A 46 -26.71 5.38 -10.38
C ARG A 46 -25.94 4.59 -11.43
N ASP A 47 -26.70 3.96 -12.32
CA ASP A 47 -26.22 3.18 -13.48
C ASP A 47 -25.18 2.13 -13.08
N LEU A 48 -25.38 1.44 -11.96
CA LEU A 48 -24.39 0.53 -11.40
C LEU A 48 -24.19 -0.70 -12.30
N ALA A 49 -22.93 -1.12 -12.46
CA ALA A 49 -22.61 -2.42 -13.03
C ALA A 49 -23.04 -3.56 -12.07
N PRO A 50 -23.13 -4.83 -12.53
CA PRO A 50 -23.45 -5.96 -11.65
C PRO A 50 -22.45 -6.17 -10.50
N CYS A 51 -21.17 -5.85 -10.74
CA CYS A 51 -20.07 -6.02 -9.80
C CYS A 51 -19.23 -4.74 -9.72
N ALA A 52 -18.52 -4.58 -8.60
CA ALA A 52 -17.53 -3.52 -8.44
C ALA A 52 -16.18 -4.02 -7.96
N PHE A 53 -15.14 -3.25 -8.26
CA PHE A 53 -13.79 -3.44 -7.76
C PHE A 53 -13.28 -2.15 -7.11
N MET A 54 -13.05 -2.19 -5.80
CA MET A 54 -12.55 -1.06 -5.03
C MET A 54 -11.03 -1.03 -4.96
N HIS A 55 -10.41 -0.34 -5.92
CA HIS A 55 -8.97 -0.14 -6.01
C HIS A 55 -8.59 1.31 -5.64
N ILE A 56 -8.79 1.66 -4.38
CA ILE A 56 -8.39 2.96 -3.82
C ILE A 56 -6.95 2.85 -3.29
N ASP A 57 -6.01 3.58 -3.90
CA ASP A 57 -4.57 3.56 -3.55
C ASP A 57 -4.23 4.47 -2.36
N LEU A 58 -5.06 4.47 -1.31
CA LEU A 58 -4.90 5.26 -0.09
C LEU A 58 -4.80 4.33 1.13
N THR A 59 -4.10 4.77 2.19
CA THR A 59 -4.06 4.03 3.47
C THR A 59 -5.44 3.84 4.06
N GLU A 60 -6.22 4.93 4.11
CA GLU A 60 -7.61 4.92 4.56
C GLU A 60 -8.52 5.20 3.36
N VAL A 61 -9.54 4.38 3.19
CA VAL A 61 -10.55 4.57 2.15
C VAL A 61 -11.43 5.76 2.54
N PRO A 62 -11.66 6.74 1.64
CA PRO A 62 -12.54 7.85 1.92
C PRO A 62 -13.98 7.42 2.19
N GLU A 63 -14.65 8.13 3.10
CA GLU A 63 -15.98 7.75 3.61
C GLU A 63 -17.05 7.59 2.51
N HIS A 64 -16.99 8.38 1.45
CA HIS A 64 -17.95 8.29 0.34
C HIS A 64 -17.80 7.02 -0.53
N PHE A 65 -16.76 6.21 -0.31
CA PHE A 65 -16.67 4.85 -0.84
C PHE A 65 -17.04 3.78 0.19
N HIS A 66 -17.27 4.14 1.45
CA HIS A 66 -17.75 3.19 2.44
C HIS A 66 -19.14 2.71 2.06
N ARG A 67 -19.40 1.43 2.33
CA ARG A 67 -20.71 0.80 2.17
C ARG A 67 -21.20 0.67 0.73
N ILE A 68 -20.32 0.82 -0.27
CA ILE A 68 -20.68 0.50 -1.66
C ILE A 68 -21.06 -0.97 -1.82
N ASP A 69 -20.56 -1.86 -0.95
CA ASP A 69 -20.93 -3.28 -0.88
C ASP A 69 -22.42 -3.53 -0.63
N ARG A 70 -23.18 -2.51 -0.20
CA ARG A 70 -24.65 -2.60 -0.09
C ARG A 70 -25.39 -2.44 -1.42
N TYR A 71 -24.71 -1.96 -2.46
CA TYR A 71 -25.34 -1.59 -3.74
C TYR A 71 -24.94 -2.49 -4.91
N TYR A 72 -23.98 -3.37 -4.70
CA TYR A 72 -23.47 -4.30 -5.70
C TYR A 72 -23.63 -5.73 -5.20
N THR A 73 -23.89 -6.66 -6.11
CA THR A 73 -23.97 -8.09 -5.77
C THR A 73 -22.63 -8.60 -5.21
N ARG A 74 -21.52 -8.12 -5.77
CA ARG A 74 -20.15 -8.42 -5.31
C ARG A 74 -19.26 -7.19 -5.45
N VAL A 75 -18.43 -6.95 -4.44
CA VAL A 75 -17.43 -5.88 -4.45
C VAL A 75 -16.08 -6.42 -4.00
N VAL A 76 -15.11 -6.47 -4.92
CA VAL A 76 -13.73 -6.78 -4.58
C VAL A 76 -13.18 -5.67 -3.69
N ASN A 77 -12.64 -6.05 -2.53
CA ASN A 77 -12.14 -5.19 -1.46
C ASN A 77 -13.21 -4.28 -0.83
N GLY A 78 -14.50 -4.49 -1.10
CA GLY A 78 -15.58 -3.59 -0.63
C GLY A 78 -15.68 -3.46 0.90
N LYS A 79 -15.15 -4.45 1.63
CA LYS A 79 -15.12 -4.50 3.09
C LYS A 79 -13.76 -4.15 3.69
N ALA A 80 -12.81 -3.69 2.89
CA ALA A 80 -11.48 -3.29 3.32
C ALA A 80 -11.38 -1.75 3.44
N PRO A 81 -11.75 -1.15 4.59
CA PRO A 81 -11.75 0.30 4.76
C PRO A 81 -10.35 0.90 4.88
N SER A 82 -9.33 0.07 5.16
CA SER A 82 -8.00 0.56 5.45
C SER A 82 -6.94 -0.52 5.26
N ILE A 83 -5.73 -0.09 4.95
CA ILE A 83 -4.49 -0.88 4.99
C ILE A 83 -3.49 -0.29 5.99
N ASP A 84 -3.99 0.50 6.96
CA ASP A 84 -3.19 1.12 8.01
C ASP A 84 -2.50 0.07 8.88
N ARG A 85 -1.21 0.31 9.03
CA ARG A 85 -0.22 -0.67 9.45
C ARG A 85 -0.13 -0.76 10.95
N ARG A 86 -0.56 0.32 11.62
CA ARG A 86 -0.79 0.37 13.06
C ARG A 86 -1.89 -0.60 13.53
N ARG A 87 -2.72 -1.11 12.62
CA ARG A 87 -3.80 -2.05 12.95
C ARG A 87 -3.33 -3.50 13.08
N TYR A 88 -2.20 -3.86 12.48
CA TYR A 88 -1.75 -5.26 12.44
C TYR A 88 -0.25 -5.46 12.68
N SER A 89 0.58 -4.41 12.54
CA SER A 89 2.03 -4.52 12.73
C SER A 89 2.37 -4.73 14.20
N ARG A 90 3.05 -5.84 14.49
CA ARG A 90 3.66 -6.13 15.80
C ARG A 90 5.09 -5.58 15.94
N ALA A 91 5.61 -4.97 14.89
CA ALA A 91 6.99 -4.51 14.82
C ALA A 91 7.18 -3.07 15.32
N MET A 92 6.09 -2.35 15.61
CA MET A 92 6.13 -0.96 16.06
C MET A 92 6.86 -0.81 17.38
N LEU A 93 7.70 0.22 17.45
CA LEU A 93 8.49 0.56 18.62
C LEU A 93 8.08 1.92 19.18
N GLN A 94 8.20 2.06 20.49
CA GLN A 94 8.17 3.35 21.18
C GLN A 94 9.60 3.84 21.40
N GLN A 95 9.78 5.14 21.66
CA GLN A 95 11.09 5.75 21.86
C GLN A 95 11.85 5.15 23.05
N ASP A 96 11.13 4.69 24.06
CA ASP A 96 11.66 4.07 25.29
C ASP A 96 11.79 2.53 25.21
N SER A 97 11.59 1.94 24.03
CA SER A 97 11.70 0.50 23.82
C SER A 97 13.12 -0.01 24.08
N SER A 98 13.25 -1.14 24.78
CA SER A 98 14.54 -1.79 25.06
C SER A 98 15.09 -2.64 23.89
N TYR A 99 14.60 -2.42 22.68
CA TYR A 99 14.98 -3.23 21.51
C TYR A 99 16.35 -2.77 20.98
N GLY A 100 17.32 -3.69 20.93
CA GLY A 100 18.71 -3.38 20.56
C GLY A 100 19.11 -3.78 19.13
N GLY A 101 18.15 -4.12 18.26
CA GLY A 101 18.43 -4.49 16.88
C GLY A 101 18.19 -3.35 15.89
N PRO A 102 18.42 -3.58 14.58
CA PRO A 102 18.18 -2.58 13.55
C PRO A 102 16.72 -2.19 13.46
N VAL A 103 16.47 -0.92 13.14
CA VAL A 103 15.14 -0.31 13.05
C VAL A 103 14.96 0.42 11.72
N ILE A 104 13.70 0.62 11.33
CA ILE A 104 13.34 1.39 10.14
C ILE A 104 12.35 2.51 10.51
N SER A 105 12.70 3.74 10.16
CA SER A 105 11.77 4.87 10.21
C SER A 105 11.11 5.05 8.85
N LYS A 106 9.78 5.16 8.85
CA LYS A 106 8.98 5.25 7.62
C LYS A 106 7.68 6.01 7.83
N SER A 107 7.05 6.41 6.73
CA SER A 107 5.72 7.02 6.77
C SER A 107 4.64 6.00 7.13
N ILE A 108 3.64 6.44 7.90
CA ILE A 108 2.41 5.66 8.17
C ILE A 108 1.53 5.50 6.92
N TYR A 109 1.76 6.32 5.90
CA TYR A 109 0.94 6.35 4.70
C TYR A 109 1.45 5.39 3.61
N ASN A 110 0.52 4.93 2.78
CA ASN A 110 0.80 4.11 1.61
C ASN A 110 1.67 4.90 0.63
N HIS A 111 2.67 4.25 0.04
CA HIS A 111 3.59 4.88 -0.92
C HIS A 111 4.11 6.25 -0.41
N ARG A 112 4.56 6.30 0.85
CA ARG A 112 5.09 7.49 1.53
C ARG A 112 4.11 8.67 1.64
N GLY A 113 2.81 8.48 1.41
CA GLY A 113 1.81 9.55 1.49
C GLY A 113 1.59 10.32 0.18
N VAL A 114 2.21 9.90 -0.92
CA VAL A 114 2.06 10.57 -2.22
C VAL A 114 0.60 10.50 -2.72
N PRO A 115 -0.09 9.34 -2.68
CA PRO A 115 -1.51 9.27 -3.06
C PRO A 115 -2.40 10.16 -2.19
N GLU A 116 -2.27 10.08 -0.86
CA GLU A 116 -3.03 10.85 0.13
C GLU A 116 -2.85 12.34 -0.10
N PHE A 117 -1.60 12.78 -0.26
CA PHE A 117 -1.29 14.17 -0.54
C PHE A 117 -1.95 14.66 -1.83
N ASN A 118 -1.89 13.84 -2.89
CA ASN A 118 -2.51 14.18 -4.16
C ASN A 118 -4.03 14.25 -4.07
N TYR A 119 -4.63 13.33 -3.31
CA TYR A 119 -6.06 13.27 -3.05
C TYR A 119 -6.54 14.51 -2.28
N TYR A 120 -6.02 14.73 -1.07
CA TYR A 120 -6.44 15.85 -0.20
C TYR A 120 -6.21 17.23 -0.80
N ARG A 121 -5.08 17.42 -1.51
CA ARG A 121 -4.79 18.67 -2.22
C ARG A 121 -5.89 19.06 -3.21
N ARG A 122 -6.59 18.09 -3.78
CA ARG A 122 -7.52 18.31 -4.89
C ARG A 122 -8.98 18.39 -4.46
N LEU A 123 -9.28 18.07 -3.20
CA LEU A 123 -10.62 18.09 -2.64
C LEU A 123 -11.28 19.47 -2.76
N THR A 124 -10.54 20.55 -2.49
CA THR A 124 -11.07 21.91 -2.51
C THR A 124 -10.15 22.89 -3.25
N VAL A 125 -10.72 23.99 -3.76
CA VAL A 125 -9.95 25.08 -4.39
C VAL A 125 -8.97 25.70 -3.40
N LEU A 126 -9.39 25.88 -2.15
CA LEU A 126 -8.52 26.38 -1.06
C LEU A 126 -7.32 25.46 -0.81
N ALA A 127 -7.50 24.14 -0.82
CA ALA A 127 -6.40 23.19 -0.66
C ALA A 127 -5.37 23.28 -1.82
N ARG A 128 -5.83 23.60 -3.04
CA ARG A 128 -4.95 23.82 -4.20
C ARG A 128 -4.14 25.12 -4.06
N ILE A 129 -4.80 26.21 -3.67
CA ILE A 129 -4.14 27.52 -3.45
C ILE A 129 -3.13 27.42 -2.32
N GLY A 130 -3.52 26.84 -1.18
CA GLY A 130 -2.62 26.63 -0.05
C GLY A 130 -1.40 25.77 -0.41
N HIS A 131 -1.56 24.79 -1.31
CA HIS A 131 -0.42 24.03 -1.82
C HIS A 131 0.55 24.87 -2.65
N LEU A 132 0.04 25.74 -3.54
CA LEU A 132 0.86 26.62 -4.36
C LEU A 132 1.69 27.56 -3.49
N LEU A 133 1.05 28.19 -2.48
CA LEU A 133 1.72 29.05 -1.52
C LEU A 133 2.82 28.31 -0.74
N LYS A 134 2.53 27.11 -0.23
CA LYS A 134 3.53 26.29 0.47
C LYS A 134 4.71 25.89 -0.42
N LYS A 135 4.47 25.62 -1.71
CA LYS A 135 5.54 25.30 -2.66
C LYS A 135 6.46 26.50 -2.90
N LEU A 136 5.91 27.72 -2.94
CA LEU A 136 6.69 28.95 -3.09
C LEU A 136 7.56 29.24 -1.85
N ILE A 137 7.02 29.00 -0.65
CA ILE A 137 7.71 29.29 0.61
C ILE A 137 8.73 28.21 0.98
N LYS A 138 8.47 26.94 0.63
CA LYS A 138 9.34 25.79 0.94
C LYS A 138 9.48 24.87 -0.27
N PRO A 139 10.51 25.07 -1.11
CA PRO A 139 10.74 24.28 -2.34
C PRO A 139 10.83 22.76 -2.09
N HIS A 140 11.32 22.34 -0.93
CA HIS A 140 11.49 20.93 -0.53
C HIS A 140 10.33 20.36 0.33
N TYR A 141 9.21 21.08 0.44
CA TYR A 141 8.07 20.68 1.29
C TYR A 141 7.55 19.27 1.00
N LYS A 142 7.65 18.78 -0.25
CA LYS A 142 7.22 17.42 -0.59
C LYS A 142 8.12 16.33 -0.01
N GLN A 143 9.43 16.52 -0.03
CA GLN A 143 10.39 15.54 0.54
C GLN A 143 10.24 15.50 2.06
N LEU A 144 9.98 16.65 2.69
CA LEU A 144 9.69 16.74 4.12
C LEU A 144 8.39 16.04 4.54
N ARG A 145 7.41 15.94 3.63
CA ARG A 145 6.12 15.29 3.91
C ARG A 145 6.05 13.81 3.55
N CYS A 146 6.87 13.41 2.59
CA CYS A 146 6.98 12.04 2.15
C CYS A 146 8.45 11.61 2.30
N PRO A 147 9.06 11.62 3.50
CA PRO A 147 10.48 11.32 3.63
C PRO A 147 10.79 9.91 3.13
N GLU A 148 12.05 9.71 2.75
CA GLU A 148 12.56 8.38 2.42
C GLU A 148 12.59 7.51 3.66
N TYR A 149 12.47 6.21 3.46
CA TYR A 149 12.64 5.28 4.56
C TYR A 149 14.12 5.22 4.91
N GLN A 150 14.41 5.20 6.19
CA GLN A 150 15.77 5.13 6.69
C GLN A 150 15.88 3.94 7.62
N VAL A 151 16.89 3.12 7.37
CA VAL A 151 17.27 2.01 8.25
C VAL A 151 18.39 2.53 9.15
N HIS A 152 18.27 2.24 10.43
CA HIS A 152 19.22 2.64 11.47
C HIS A 152 19.72 1.38 12.19
N ALA A 153 20.94 1.40 12.70
CA ALA A 153 21.54 0.26 13.38
C ALA A 153 20.84 -0.05 14.71
N ASP A 154 20.35 0.99 15.40
CA ASP A 154 19.55 0.88 16.61
C ASP A 154 18.67 2.13 16.85
N LEU A 155 17.93 2.12 17.96
CA LEU A 155 16.98 3.20 18.32
C LEU A 155 17.64 4.56 18.60
N ASN A 156 18.88 4.60 19.06
CA ASN A 156 19.56 5.85 19.42
C ASN A 156 19.97 6.68 18.19
N GLU A 157 20.11 6.02 17.04
CA GLU A 157 20.37 6.68 15.76
C GLU A 157 19.12 7.34 15.16
N VAL A 158 17.93 6.99 15.65
CA VAL A 158 16.67 7.56 15.15
C VAL A 158 16.53 9.01 15.63
N PRO A 159 16.45 10.00 14.72
CA PRO A 159 16.35 11.40 15.12
C PRO A 159 15.09 11.72 15.94
N GLU A 160 15.19 12.61 16.93
CA GLU A 160 14.06 13.06 17.75
C GLU A 160 12.87 13.60 16.93
N LEU A 161 13.16 14.21 15.78
CA LEU A 161 12.15 14.70 14.85
C LEU A 161 11.26 13.58 14.28
N VAL A 162 11.75 12.34 14.20
CA VAL A 162 10.95 11.18 13.77
C VAL A 162 9.92 10.84 14.83
N TRP A 163 10.33 10.79 16.10
CA TRP A 163 9.46 10.45 17.24
C TRP A 163 8.36 11.48 17.48
N SER A 164 8.67 12.77 17.27
CA SER A 164 7.69 13.86 17.41
C SER A 164 6.73 13.99 16.20
N ASN A 165 7.00 13.31 15.08
CA ASN A 165 6.20 13.41 13.87
C ASN A 165 5.14 12.30 13.76
N LYS A 166 3.87 12.66 13.94
CA LYS A 166 2.72 11.74 13.86
C LYS A 166 2.48 11.11 12.48
N GLU A 167 3.10 11.61 11.42
CA GLU A 167 3.04 11.02 10.06
C GLU A 167 4.13 9.96 9.82
N LEU A 168 5.01 9.74 10.81
CA LEU A 168 6.08 8.75 10.80
C LEU A 168 5.86 7.70 11.89
N MET A 169 6.48 6.56 11.70
CA MET A 169 6.58 5.49 12.70
C MET A 169 7.94 4.82 12.60
N VAL A 170 8.33 4.20 13.71
CA VAL A 170 9.54 3.39 13.83
C VAL A 170 9.12 1.95 14.07
N GLU A 171 9.69 1.04 13.30
CA GLU A 171 9.49 -0.40 13.46
C GLU A 171 10.84 -1.12 13.55
N ARG A 172 10.84 -2.32 14.13
CA ARG A 172 11.95 -3.26 13.97
C ARG A 172 12.23 -3.43 12.47
N PHE A 173 13.50 -3.42 12.08
CA PHE A 173 13.89 -3.80 10.74
C PHE A 173 13.75 -5.30 10.62
N LEU A 174 12.67 -5.73 9.96
CA LEU A 174 12.20 -7.11 10.00
C LEU A 174 13.14 -8.17 9.42
N PRO A 175 14.09 -7.86 8.51
CA PRO A 175 15.16 -8.80 8.20
C PRO A 175 16.04 -9.18 9.41
N GLY A 176 16.02 -8.39 10.48
CA GLY A 176 16.76 -8.67 11.72
C GLY A 176 18.26 -8.32 11.67
N SER A 177 18.86 -8.27 10.48
CA SER A 177 20.25 -7.87 10.25
C SER A 177 20.35 -6.81 9.15
N LEU A 178 21.51 -6.16 9.05
CA LEU A 178 21.86 -5.26 7.93
C LEU A 178 22.69 -5.95 6.85
N GLU A 179 22.80 -7.29 6.91
CA GLU A 179 23.59 -8.07 5.96
C GLU A 179 22.79 -8.30 4.67
N LEU A 180 23.48 -8.25 3.53
CA LEU A 180 22.89 -8.51 2.22
C LEU A 180 23.23 -9.93 1.76
N PRO A 181 22.36 -10.58 0.96
CA PRO A 181 21.09 -10.05 0.43
C PRO A 181 19.94 -10.10 1.45
N ILE A 182 19.00 -9.15 1.33
CA ILE A 182 17.72 -9.20 2.06
C ILE A 182 16.75 -10.12 1.32
N GLU A 183 16.21 -11.13 2.01
CA GLU A 183 15.10 -11.94 1.50
C GLU A 183 13.76 -11.33 1.91
N LYS A 184 12.91 -11.01 0.93
CA LYS A 184 11.54 -10.54 1.15
C LYS A 184 10.55 -11.51 0.53
N HIS A 185 9.52 -11.84 1.30
CA HIS A 185 8.37 -12.59 0.81
C HIS A 185 7.21 -11.65 0.51
N ARG A 186 6.39 -12.03 -0.47
CA ARG A 186 5.16 -11.32 -0.82
C ARG A 186 4.07 -12.35 -1.05
N TYR A 187 3.10 -12.35 -0.17
CA TYR A 187 1.86 -13.11 -0.30
C TYR A 187 0.91 -12.34 -1.21
N ASN A 188 0.57 -12.89 -2.37
CA ASN A 188 -0.34 -12.29 -3.36
C ASN A 188 -1.64 -13.08 -3.39
N PHE A 189 -2.77 -12.39 -3.57
CA PHE A 189 -4.07 -13.04 -3.58
C PHE A 189 -5.13 -12.29 -4.40
N PHE A 190 -6.07 -13.06 -4.92
CA PHE A 190 -7.31 -12.62 -5.55
C PHE A 190 -8.40 -13.66 -5.23
N TYR A 191 -9.29 -13.35 -4.29
CA TYR A 191 -10.22 -14.32 -3.69
C TYR A 191 -9.49 -15.62 -3.32
N ASP A 192 -9.94 -16.77 -3.81
CA ASP A 192 -9.42 -18.07 -3.40
C ASP A 192 -8.11 -18.43 -4.12
N TYR A 193 -7.67 -17.62 -5.09
CA TYR A 193 -6.37 -17.78 -5.73
C TYR A 193 -5.30 -17.04 -4.93
N GLU A 194 -4.26 -17.76 -4.53
CA GLU A 194 -3.17 -17.23 -3.73
C GLU A 194 -1.83 -17.87 -4.07
N PHE A 195 -0.76 -17.09 -3.89
CA PHE A 195 0.61 -17.58 -4.00
C PHE A 195 1.57 -16.62 -3.30
N THR A 196 2.70 -17.13 -2.88
CA THR A 196 3.81 -16.36 -2.33
C THR A 196 4.93 -16.25 -3.35
N SER A 197 5.52 -15.06 -3.48
CA SER A 197 6.80 -14.88 -4.16
C SER A 197 7.89 -14.58 -3.14
N ARG A 198 9.05 -15.21 -3.26
CA ARG A 198 10.27 -14.87 -2.54
C ARG A 198 11.20 -14.11 -3.48
N SER A 199 11.82 -13.04 -3.00
CA SER A 199 12.83 -12.32 -3.77
C SER A 199 13.99 -11.90 -2.88
N ALA A 200 15.21 -12.13 -3.35
CA ALA A 200 16.44 -11.67 -2.70
C ALA A 200 16.92 -10.36 -3.31
N PHE A 201 17.35 -9.41 -2.49
CA PHE A 201 17.73 -8.06 -2.91
C PHE A 201 19.12 -7.69 -2.38
N ASP A 202 19.95 -7.12 -3.25
CA ASP A 202 21.21 -6.46 -2.87
C ASP A 202 20.94 -5.01 -2.41
N SER A 203 19.95 -4.85 -1.52
CA SER A 203 19.47 -3.58 -1.02
C SER A 203 18.67 -3.76 0.26
N LEU A 204 18.99 -3.00 1.31
CA LEU A 204 18.25 -3.00 2.58
C LEU A 204 16.77 -2.64 2.41
N LEU A 205 16.44 -1.79 1.43
CA LEU A 205 15.08 -1.34 1.16
C LEU A 205 14.41 -2.11 0.01
N CYS A 206 14.98 -3.25 -0.39
CA CYS A 206 14.47 -4.11 -1.46
C CYS A 206 14.19 -3.37 -2.78
N ASP A 207 15.18 -2.59 -3.23
CA ASP A 207 15.14 -1.88 -4.51
C ASP A 207 14.94 -2.89 -5.67
N PRO A 208 13.86 -2.80 -6.47
CA PRO A 208 13.61 -3.69 -7.59
C PRO A 208 14.74 -3.73 -8.63
N ALA A 209 15.53 -2.67 -8.78
CA ALA A 209 16.68 -2.63 -9.68
C ALA A 209 17.86 -3.51 -9.19
N LYS A 210 17.80 -3.98 -7.94
CA LYS A 210 18.83 -4.80 -7.29
C LYS A 210 18.31 -6.19 -6.87
N VAL A 211 17.32 -6.71 -7.58
CA VAL A 211 16.88 -8.10 -7.41
C VAL A 211 17.98 -9.05 -7.86
N VAL A 212 18.27 -10.04 -7.02
CA VAL A 212 19.25 -11.10 -7.27
C VAL A 212 18.56 -12.40 -7.68
N SER A 213 17.44 -12.73 -7.06
CA SER A 213 16.64 -13.92 -7.38
C SER A 213 15.17 -13.71 -7.09
N VAL A 214 14.32 -14.48 -7.77
CA VAL A 214 12.87 -14.52 -7.58
C VAL A 214 12.38 -15.95 -7.72
N ASP A 215 11.61 -16.41 -6.74
CA ASP A 215 10.92 -17.71 -6.74
C ASP A 215 9.45 -17.52 -6.36
N SER A 216 8.62 -18.52 -6.64
CA SER A 216 7.20 -18.54 -6.24
C SER A 216 6.76 -19.92 -5.75
N PHE A 217 5.92 -19.95 -4.72
CA PHE A 217 5.36 -21.16 -4.11
C PHE A 217 4.00 -20.86 -3.48
N GLU A 218 3.21 -21.87 -3.14
CA GLU A 218 1.83 -21.68 -2.66
C GLU A 218 1.73 -21.42 -1.15
N GLU A 219 2.70 -21.87 -0.36
CA GLU A 219 2.66 -21.77 1.11
C GLU A 219 2.72 -20.31 1.61
N VAL A 220 1.92 -20.02 2.64
CA VAL A 220 1.91 -18.75 3.38
C VAL A 220 1.78 -19.04 4.87
N PRO A 221 2.54 -18.36 5.76
CA PRO A 221 2.37 -18.51 7.19
C PRO A 221 0.97 -18.07 7.66
N ASP A 222 0.40 -18.81 8.62
CA ASP A 222 -0.94 -18.56 9.17
C ASP A 222 -1.11 -17.13 9.69
N GLU A 223 -0.07 -16.55 10.31
CA GLU A 223 -0.12 -15.18 10.82
C GLU A 223 -0.28 -14.15 9.68
N VAL A 224 0.35 -14.38 8.54
CA VAL A 224 0.23 -13.51 7.35
C VAL A 224 -1.15 -13.66 6.72
N ALA A 225 -1.66 -14.89 6.64
CA ALA A 225 -3.02 -15.16 6.18
C ALA A 225 -4.08 -14.54 7.12
N ALA A 226 -3.82 -14.53 8.44
CA ALA A 226 -4.70 -13.91 9.42
C ALA A 226 -4.79 -12.37 9.24
N ILE A 227 -3.71 -11.71 8.83
CA ILE A 227 -3.72 -10.26 8.52
C ILE A 227 -4.62 -9.97 7.33
N ARG A 228 -4.57 -10.79 6.27
CA ARG A 228 -5.49 -10.65 5.13
C ARG A 228 -6.96 -10.70 5.58
N LYS A 229 -7.31 -11.67 6.44
CA LYS A 229 -8.65 -11.81 7.02
C LYS A 229 -9.03 -10.59 7.87
N MET A 230 -8.12 -10.15 8.75
CA MET A 230 -8.33 -8.97 9.61
C MET A 230 -8.63 -7.69 8.79
N LEU A 231 -7.93 -7.53 7.66
CA LEU A 231 -8.10 -6.37 6.77
C LEU A 231 -9.24 -6.52 5.76
N ASN A 232 -9.90 -7.69 5.72
CA ASN A 232 -10.95 -8.04 4.76
C ASN A 232 -10.53 -7.81 3.30
N LEU A 233 -9.30 -8.19 2.95
CA LEU A 233 -8.76 -8.00 1.59
C LEU A 233 -9.10 -9.20 0.70
N ASP A 234 -9.84 -8.92 -0.38
CA ASP A 234 -10.14 -9.88 -1.45
C ASP A 234 -9.02 -9.90 -2.49
N TYR A 235 -8.40 -8.75 -2.76
CA TYR A 235 -7.31 -8.59 -3.73
C TYR A 235 -6.18 -7.73 -3.16
N GLY A 236 -4.94 -8.17 -3.39
CA GLY A 236 -3.76 -7.38 -3.09
C GLY A 236 -2.54 -8.25 -2.82
N SER A 237 -1.60 -7.69 -2.06
CA SER A 237 -0.44 -8.43 -1.58
C SER A 237 -0.04 -8.00 -0.18
N ILE A 238 0.64 -8.86 0.57
CA ILE A 238 1.25 -8.58 1.88
C ILE A 238 2.73 -8.96 1.83
N ASP A 239 3.61 -7.97 2.01
CA ASP A 239 5.05 -8.21 2.09
C ASP A 239 5.41 -8.70 3.50
N TYR A 240 6.27 -9.69 3.67
CA TYR A 240 6.72 -10.15 4.98
C TYR A 240 8.16 -10.69 4.97
N PHE A 241 8.74 -10.85 6.15
CA PHE A 241 10.09 -11.35 6.35
C PHE A 241 10.06 -12.51 7.34
N MET A 242 10.97 -13.46 7.14
CA MET A 242 11.18 -14.59 8.04
C MET A 242 12.20 -14.17 9.10
N VAL A 243 12.00 -14.54 10.36
CA VAL A 243 12.91 -14.20 11.47
C VAL A 243 13.28 -15.50 12.19
N ASP A 244 14.50 -15.64 12.71
CA ASP A 244 14.88 -16.84 13.45
C ASP A 244 13.98 -17.01 14.69
N GLY A 245 13.24 -18.13 14.74
CA GLY A 245 12.29 -18.46 15.81
C GLY A 245 10.84 -17.97 15.60
N GLY A 246 10.48 -17.39 14.45
CA GLY A 246 9.10 -16.99 14.11
C GLY A 246 8.96 -16.10 12.87
N HIS A 247 7.79 -15.49 12.64
CA HIS A 247 7.58 -14.59 11.50
C HIS A 247 7.09 -13.21 11.98
N LEU A 248 7.47 -12.14 11.27
CA LEU A 248 6.92 -10.81 11.49
C LEU A 248 6.50 -10.23 10.13
N SER A 249 5.22 -9.92 9.99
CA SER A 249 4.69 -9.35 8.76
C SER A 249 5.18 -7.92 8.56
N SER A 250 5.69 -7.62 7.37
CA SER A 250 5.68 -6.26 6.88
C SER A 250 4.34 -6.04 6.16
N MET A 251 4.26 -5.09 5.25
CA MET A 251 3.02 -4.36 5.08
C MET A 251 2.19 -4.78 3.85
N PRO A 252 0.83 -4.82 3.92
CA PRO A 252 -0.07 -4.99 2.78
C PRO A 252 0.03 -3.85 1.79
N THR A 253 0.22 -4.15 0.52
CA THR A 253 0.10 -3.21 -0.59
C THR A 253 -1.06 -3.64 -1.49
N ARG A 254 -1.98 -2.74 -1.80
CA ARG A 254 -2.84 -2.88 -2.99
C ARG A 254 -1.91 -2.58 -4.16
N GLN A 255 -1.58 -3.58 -4.97
CA GLN A 255 -0.42 -3.57 -5.86
C GLN A 255 -0.25 -2.27 -6.66
N ARG A 256 0.84 -1.55 -6.35
CA ARG A 256 1.47 -0.57 -7.24
C ARG A 256 2.95 -0.94 -7.34
N GLN A 257 3.29 -1.88 -8.20
CA GLN A 257 4.66 -1.91 -8.74
C GLN A 257 4.65 -1.00 -9.96
N ARG A 258 5.54 0.01 -9.98
CA ARG A 258 5.93 0.59 -11.25
C ARG A 258 6.82 -0.47 -11.91
N GLY A 259 6.43 -0.92 -13.10
CA GLY A 259 7.37 -1.59 -13.98
C GLY A 259 8.49 -0.66 -14.39
#